data_AF-S4PXB8-F1
#
_entry.id   AF-S4PXB8-F1
#
_cell.length_a   1.000
_cell.length_b   1.000
_cell.length_c   1.000
_cell.angle_alpha   90.00
_cell.angle_beta   90.00
_cell.angle_gamma   90.00
#
_symmetry.space_group_name_H-M   'P 1'
#
loop_
_entity.id
_entity.type
_entity.pdbx_description
1 polymer ?
#
loop_
_entity_poly.entity_id
_entity_poly.type
_entity_poly.pdbx_seq_one_letter_code
_entity_poly.pdbx_strand_id
1 'polypeptide(L)'
;MIDIAKCADLVLLLCDASFGFEMEIFEFLNICQVHGMPKIMGVLTHLDMIKNAKKLKMTKKTLKHRFWTEVYSGAKLFYLSGIIHGEYLRNEIKNLSRFISVMKFRPLSWRMTHAYMLADRLEDITNQENIRKDPKTSRDVVLYGYVRGVPLMKDSVVHIAGVGDMKISDLSYLPDPCPLPSSEKKRHLMERERQIYAPFSGVGGIVYDKDAVYIELKGSHSHKVEDEETNEKKALLKNVVETKETLDEQMQETGFKLFSGGAVIYPDMLKNDEYLQHSANNERTESSDESNSEAESDSD
;
A
#
# COMPACT_ATOMS: atom_id res chain seq x y z
N MET A 1 19.08 12.62 9.29
CA MET A 1 19.79 13.32 8.19
C MET A 1 20.95 12.49 7.64
N ILE A 2 21.86 11.99 8.48
CA ILE A 2 23.06 11.23 8.05
C ILE A 2 22.72 9.97 7.25
N ASP A 3 21.78 9.14 7.72
CA ASP A 3 21.49 7.85 7.05
C ASP A 3 20.86 8.04 5.67
N ILE A 4 19.98 9.04 5.55
CA ILE A 4 19.39 9.43 4.26
C ILE A 4 20.47 9.94 3.31
N ALA A 5 21.45 10.71 3.78
CA ALA A 5 22.55 11.22 2.95
C ALA A 5 23.38 10.07 2.32
N LYS A 6 23.61 8.98 3.06
CA LYS A 6 24.31 7.79 2.55
C LYS A 6 23.54 7.12 1.41
N CYS A 7 22.21 7.09 1.50
CA CYS A 7 21.33 6.35 0.58
C CYS A 7 20.76 7.18 -0.58
N ALA A 8 20.66 8.52 -0.46
CA ALA A 8 19.91 9.37 -1.39
C ALA A 8 20.61 9.61 -2.75
N ASP A 9 19.96 9.29 -3.87
CA ASP A 9 20.49 9.57 -5.22
C ASP A 9 20.26 11.02 -5.66
N LEU A 10 19.09 11.55 -5.33
CA LEU A 10 18.68 12.93 -5.53
C LEU A 10 18.25 13.54 -4.21
N VAL A 11 18.71 14.76 -3.95
CA VAL A 11 18.27 15.59 -2.83
C VAL A 11 17.58 16.83 -3.39
N LEU A 12 16.33 17.04 -2.99
CA LEU A 12 15.63 18.32 -3.16
C LEU A 12 15.87 19.16 -1.91
N LEU A 13 16.77 20.12 -2.01
CA LEU A 13 17.11 21.00 -0.91
C LEU A 13 16.14 22.18 -0.89
N LEU A 14 15.21 22.16 0.06
CA LEU A 14 14.27 23.25 0.30
C LEU A 14 14.97 24.37 1.06
N CYS A 15 14.80 25.60 0.57
CA CYS A 15 15.31 26.80 1.22
C CYS A 15 14.18 27.84 1.30
N ASP A 16 14.02 28.45 2.46
CA ASP A 16 13.12 29.58 2.62
C ASP A 16 13.78 30.85 2.08
N ALA A 17 13.13 31.54 1.13
CA ALA A 17 13.67 32.77 0.57
C ALA A 17 13.49 34.00 1.49
N SER A 18 12.52 33.96 2.40
CA SER A 18 12.22 35.03 3.36
C SER A 18 13.24 35.07 4.49
N PHE A 19 13.61 33.89 5.02
CA PHE A 19 14.58 33.72 6.10
C PHE A 19 16.01 33.59 5.56
N GLY A 20 16.20 32.81 4.49
CA GLY A 20 17.49 32.52 3.90
C GLY A 20 17.97 31.10 4.24
N PHE A 21 19.30 30.90 4.22
CA PHE A 21 19.88 29.60 4.51
C PHE A 21 20.00 29.35 6.02
N GLU A 22 19.37 28.28 6.48
CA GLU A 22 19.44 27.78 7.84
C GLU A 22 20.70 26.92 8.06
N MET A 23 21.11 26.77 9.32
CA MET A 23 22.30 25.98 9.68
C MET A 23 22.13 24.50 9.31
N GLU A 24 20.93 23.94 9.47
CA GLU A 24 20.61 22.54 9.14
C GLU A 24 20.91 22.19 7.68
N ILE A 25 20.66 23.14 6.77
CA ILE A 25 20.98 22.98 5.35
C ILE A 25 22.48 22.80 5.15
N PHE A 26 23.30 23.62 5.82
CA PHE A 26 24.76 23.53 5.72
C PHE A 26 25.29 22.25 6.35
N GLU A 27 24.74 21.85 7.51
CA GLU A 27 25.09 20.58 8.15
C GLU A 27 24.80 19.40 7.21
N PHE A 28 23.62 19.38 6.60
CA PHE A 28 23.25 18.33 5.65
C PHE A 28 24.16 18.31 4.41
N LEU A 29 24.47 19.49 3.84
CA LEU A 29 25.39 19.61 2.71
C LEU A 29 26.79 19.09 3.05
N ASN A 30 27.31 19.43 4.23
CA ASN A 30 28.62 18.97 4.70
C ASN A 30 28.65 17.45 4.92
N ILE A 31 27.59 16.89 5.50
CA ILE A 31 27.44 15.43 5.65
C ILE A 31 27.45 14.75 4.28
N CYS A 32 26.73 15.32 3.30
CA CYS A 32 26.71 14.81 1.93
C CYS A 32 28.08 14.89 1.24
N GLN A 33 28.84 15.96 1.45
CA GLN A 33 30.19 16.10 0.92
C GLN A 33 31.12 14.99 1.42
N VAL A 34 31.03 14.64 2.71
CA VAL A 34 31.85 13.59 3.33
C VAL A 34 31.46 12.19 2.85
N HIS A 35 30.16 11.88 2.80
CA HIS A 35 29.69 10.55 2.38
C HIS A 35 29.66 10.32 0.86
N GLY A 36 29.87 11.39 0.08
CA GLY A 36 29.81 11.38 -1.38
C GLY A 36 28.62 12.18 -1.87
N MET A 37 28.90 13.33 -2.49
CA MET A 37 27.90 14.30 -2.89
C MET A 37 26.88 13.69 -3.87
N PRO A 38 25.61 13.52 -3.48
CA PRO A 38 24.56 13.10 -4.39
C PRO A 38 24.18 14.24 -5.34
N LYS A 39 23.24 13.99 -6.24
CA LYS A 39 22.72 15.08 -7.06
C LYS A 39 21.81 15.97 -6.22
N ILE A 40 22.10 17.26 -6.17
CA ILE A 40 21.33 18.24 -5.40
C ILE A 40 20.64 19.22 -6.33
N MET A 41 19.34 19.41 -6.12
CA MET A 41 18.55 20.49 -6.70
C MET A 41 18.02 21.38 -5.59
N GLY A 42 18.19 22.69 -5.72
CA GLY A 42 17.62 23.63 -4.76
C GLY A 42 16.19 24.03 -5.13
N VAL A 43 15.34 24.22 -4.14
CA VAL A 43 13.98 24.75 -4.28
C VAL A 43 13.80 25.91 -3.31
N LEU A 44 13.63 27.12 -3.84
CA LEU A 44 13.32 28.30 -3.04
C LEU A 44 11.81 28.44 -2.87
N THR A 45 11.38 28.55 -1.62
CA THR A 45 9.99 28.71 -1.20
C THR A 45 9.75 30.10 -0.59
N HIS A 46 8.49 30.40 -0.24
CA HIS A 46 8.08 31.63 0.45
C HIS A 46 8.51 32.93 -0.23
N LEU A 47 8.49 32.94 -1.58
CA LEU A 47 8.82 34.12 -2.38
C LEU A 47 7.72 35.19 -2.35
N ASP A 48 6.49 34.78 -2.05
CA ASP A 48 5.30 35.61 -1.82
C ASP A 48 5.40 36.51 -0.58
N MET A 49 6.14 36.09 0.45
CA MET A 49 6.39 36.91 1.64
C MET A 49 7.16 38.20 1.31
N ILE A 50 7.94 38.23 0.23
CA ILE A 50 8.72 39.39 -0.18
C ILE A 50 7.89 40.26 -1.15
N LYS A 51 7.14 41.20 -0.58
CA LYS A 51 6.25 42.11 -1.35
C LYS A 51 6.99 43.00 -2.38
N ASN A 52 8.24 43.38 -2.10
CA ASN A 52 8.99 44.30 -2.98
C ASN A 52 9.74 43.54 -4.09
N ALA A 53 9.36 43.77 -5.34
CA ALA A 53 9.94 43.12 -6.52
C ALA A 53 11.45 43.39 -6.72
N LYS A 54 11.96 44.57 -6.35
CA LYS A 54 13.40 44.87 -6.44
C LYS A 54 14.19 44.05 -5.41
N LYS A 55 13.70 44.01 -4.17
CA LYS A 55 14.28 43.20 -3.08
C LYS A 55 14.24 41.72 -3.44
N LEU A 56 13.11 41.22 -3.96
CA LEU A 56 12.96 39.83 -4.41
C LEU A 56 14.02 39.42 -5.44
N LYS A 57 14.26 40.26 -6.47
CA LYS A 57 15.29 39.98 -7.48
C LYS A 57 16.70 39.95 -6.88
N MET A 58 17.02 40.87 -5.97
CA MET A 58 18.30 40.88 -5.27
C MET A 58 18.47 39.64 -4.39
N THR A 59 17.49 39.30 -3.56
CA THR A 59 17.50 38.11 -2.71
C THR A 59 17.67 36.83 -3.52
N LYS A 60 16.91 36.66 -4.61
CA LYS A 60 17.08 35.52 -5.53
C LYS A 60 18.51 35.42 -6.06
N LYS A 61 19.13 36.54 -6.45
CA LYS A 61 20.51 36.57 -6.95
C LYS A 61 21.51 36.18 -5.85
N THR A 62 21.36 36.74 -4.65
CA THR A 62 22.24 36.45 -3.51
C THR A 62 22.14 34.99 -3.07
N LEU A 63 20.92 34.47 -2.90
CA LEU A 63 20.71 33.07 -2.51
C LEU A 63 21.20 32.10 -3.58
N LYS A 64 20.96 32.41 -4.87
CA LYS A 64 21.49 31.62 -5.98
C LYS A 64 23.02 31.58 -6.00
N HIS A 65 23.67 32.73 -5.80
CA HIS A 65 25.14 32.78 -5.74
C HIS A 65 25.66 31.97 -4.56
N ARG A 66 25.06 32.12 -3.38
CA ARG A 66 25.44 31.34 -2.20
C ARG A 66 25.25 29.84 -2.42
N PHE A 67 24.12 29.43 -2.99
CA PHE A 67 23.86 28.03 -3.34
C PHE A 67 24.93 27.45 -4.28
N TRP A 68 25.41 28.25 -5.24
CA TRP A 68 26.48 27.84 -6.15
C TRP A 68 27.83 27.68 -5.47
N THR A 69 28.15 28.53 -4.50
CA THR A 69 29.37 28.39 -3.70
C THR A 69 29.39 27.10 -2.89
N GLU A 70 28.25 26.72 -2.31
CA GLU A 70 28.15 25.61 -1.35
C GLU A 70 28.01 24.24 -2.02
N VAL A 71 27.30 24.18 -3.17
CA VAL A 71 26.99 22.93 -3.85
C VAL A 71 27.95 22.69 -5.02
N TYR A 72 27.76 23.43 -6.11
CA TYR A 72 28.69 23.56 -7.22
C TYR A 72 28.22 24.70 -8.14
N SER A 73 29.17 25.29 -8.88
CA SER A 73 28.85 26.37 -9.82
C SER A 73 27.88 25.90 -10.90
N GLY A 74 26.75 26.61 -11.05
CA GLY A 74 25.72 26.26 -12.02
C GLY A 74 24.72 25.20 -11.54
N ALA A 75 24.69 24.88 -10.24
CA ALA A 75 23.63 24.06 -9.66
C ALA A 75 22.22 24.65 -9.96
N LYS A 76 21.24 23.77 -10.18
CA LYS A 76 19.88 24.16 -10.58
C LYS A 76 19.09 24.56 -9.34
N LEU A 77 18.44 25.72 -9.43
CA LEU A 77 17.62 26.30 -8.38
C LEU A 77 16.25 26.63 -8.96
N PHE A 78 15.21 26.05 -8.38
CA PHE A 78 13.80 26.28 -8.72
C PHE A 78 13.19 27.29 -7.76
N TYR A 79 12.14 27.97 -8.22
CA TYR A 79 11.46 29.01 -7.48
C TYR A 79 9.99 28.62 -7.40
N LEU A 80 9.47 28.46 -6.18
CA LEU A 80 8.05 28.25 -5.92
C LEU A 80 7.47 29.56 -5.40
N SER A 81 6.59 30.16 -6.19
CA SER A 81 6.14 31.53 -5.97
C SER A 81 5.23 31.66 -4.73
N GLY A 82 4.44 30.63 -4.43
CA GLY A 82 3.53 30.60 -3.27
C GLY A 82 2.61 29.39 -3.30
N ILE A 83 1.72 29.32 -2.31
CA ILE A 83 0.74 28.24 -2.14
C ILE A 83 -0.67 28.78 -2.42
N ILE A 84 -1.45 28.07 -3.23
CA ILE A 84 -2.85 28.37 -3.56
C ILE A 84 -3.69 27.16 -3.17
N HIS A 85 -4.70 27.34 -2.31
CA HIS A 85 -5.55 26.26 -1.79
C HIS A 85 -4.77 25.09 -1.16
N GLY A 86 -3.67 25.38 -0.46
CA GLY A 86 -2.83 24.34 0.15
C GLY A 86 -1.90 23.61 -0.83
N GLU A 87 -1.95 23.91 -2.13
CA GLU A 87 -1.08 23.33 -3.15
C GLU A 87 -0.11 24.35 -3.76
N TYR A 88 1.07 23.89 -4.19
CA TYR A 88 1.96 24.71 -5.01
C TYR A 88 1.45 24.88 -6.44
N LEU A 89 1.91 25.93 -7.12
CA LEU A 89 1.49 26.23 -8.47
C LEU A 89 1.86 25.09 -9.45
N ARG A 90 0.85 24.49 -10.10
CA ARG A 90 1.01 23.30 -10.95
C ARG A 90 2.06 23.48 -12.06
N ASN A 91 2.19 24.67 -12.63
CA ASN A 91 3.17 24.95 -13.68
C ASN A 91 4.61 24.89 -13.15
N GLU A 92 4.85 25.37 -11.93
CA GLU A 92 6.18 25.38 -11.29
C GLU A 92 6.57 23.96 -10.89
N ILE A 93 5.64 23.20 -10.31
CA ILE A 93 5.83 21.79 -9.96
C ILE A 93 6.04 20.93 -11.22
N LYS A 94 5.29 21.18 -12.30
CA LYS A 94 5.48 20.48 -13.59
C LYS A 94 6.86 20.76 -14.20
N ASN A 95 7.39 21.97 -14.03
CA ASN A 95 8.74 22.28 -14.46
C ASN A 95 9.78 21.55 -13.60
N LEU A 96 9.63 21.58 -12.27
CA LEU A 96 10.50 20.84 -11.35
C LEU A 96 10.50 19.34 -11.68
N SER A 97 9.32 18.72 -11.81
CA SER A 97 9.19 17.29 -12.10
C SER A 97 9.83 16.91 -13.43
N ARG A 98 9.71 17.75 -14.47
CA ARG A 98 10.40 17.55 -15.75
C ARG A 98 11.92 17.44 -15.58
N PHE A 99 12.53 18.23 -14.70
CA PHE A 99 13.97 18.16 -14.45
C PHE A 99 14.37 16.94 -13.64
N ILE A 100 13.53 16.52 -12.69
CA ILE A 100 13.74 15.28 -11.92
C ILE A 100 13.72 14.07 -12.86
N SER A 101 12.74 14.00 -13.77
CA SER A 101 12.59 12.85 -14.70
C SER A 101 13.75 12.67 -15.68
N VAL A 102 14.42 13.75 -16.08
CA VAL A 102 15.53 13.70 -17.07
C VAL A 102 16.89 13.60 -16.38
N MET A 103 16.91 13.54 -15.05
CA MET A 103 18.15 13.59 -14.30
C MET A 103 18.99 12.31 -14.50
N LYS A 104 20.31 12.50 -14.63
CA LYS A 104 21.30 11.42 -14.65
C LYS A 104 22.03 11.38 -13.32
N PHE A 105 22.03 10.21 -12.68
CA PHE A 105 22.71 9.98 -11.42
C PHE A 105 24.16 9.58 -11.64
N ARG A 106 25.02 9.96 -10.69
CA ARG A 106 26.41 9.55 -10.67
C ARG A 106 26.51 8.31 -9.78
N PRO A 107 27.14 7.20 -10.24
CA PRO A 107 27.39 6.07 -9.37
C PRO A 107 28.41 6.47 -8.30
N LEU A 108 28.07 6.24 -7.02
CA LEU A 108 28.97 6.43 -5.89
C LEU A 108 29.63 5.09 -5.54
N SER A 109 30.91 5.12 -5.18
CA SER A 109 31.70 3.91 -4.89
C SER A 109 31.02 3.03 -3.84
N TRP A 110 30.63 3.61 -2.70
CA TRP A 110 29.96 2.89 -1.61
C TRP A 110 28.68 2.16 -2.07
N ARG A 111 27.86 2.82 -2.90
CA ARG A 111 26.59 2.26 -3.39
C ARG A 111 26.76 1.17 -4.45
N MET A 112 27.89 1.18 -5.16
CA MET A 112 28.22 0.12 -6.11
C MET A 112 28.82 -1.11 -5.43
N THR A 113 29.40 -0.96 -4.24
CA THR A 113 30.10 -2.06 -3.54
C THR A 113 29.25 -2.74 -2.48
N HIS A 114 28.23 -2.06 -1.94
CA HIS A 114 27.39 -2.59 -0.87
C HIS A 114 25.93 -2.74 -1.32
N ALA A 115 25.29 -3.81 -0.86
CA ALA A 115 23.84 -3.96 -0.92
C ALA A 115 23.21 -3.08 0.17
N TYR A 116 22.17 -2.34 -0.17
CA TYR A 116 21.38 -1.59 0.80
C TYR A 116 19.91 -1.57 0.38
N MET A 117 19.04 -1.38 1.36
CA MET A 117 17.60 -1.34 1.15
C MET A 117 17.02 -0.20 1.96
N LEU A 118 16.07 0.53 1.37
CA LEU A 118 15.18 1.40 2.12
C LEU A 118 13.91 0.58 2.37
N ALA A 119 13.56 0.38 3.64
CA ALA A 119 12.35 -0.36 3.99
C ALA A 119 11.12 0.50 3.74
N ASP A 120 10.22 0.03 2.87
CA ASP A 120 8.97 0.69 2.52
C ASP A 120 7.82 0.23 3.43
N ARG A 121 7.81 -1.05 3.82
CA ARG A 121 6.82 -1.66 4.72
C ARG A 121 7.55 -2.45 5.81
N LEU A 122 7.03 -2.35 7.04
CA LEU A 122 7.52 -3.06 8.22
C LEU A 122 6.37 -3.82 8.85
N GLU A 123 6.59 -5.11 9.14
CA GLU A 123 5.62 -5.98 9.79
C GLU A 123 6.26 -6.74 10.95
N ASP A 124 5.52 -6.87 12.05
CA ASP A 124 5.91 -7.66 13.20
C ASP A 124 5.19 -9.02 13.09
N ILE A 125 5.95 -10.10 12.92
CA ILE A 125 5.41 -11.47 12.79
C ILE A 125 5.48 -12.25 14.11
N THR A 126 5.86 -11.58 15.19
CA THR A 126 6.01 -12.21 16.51
C THR A 126 4.68 -12.75 17.02
N ASN A 127 4.68 -13.94 17.62
CA ASN A 127 3.47 -14.52 18.19
C ASN A 127 2.91 -13.64 19.34
N GLN A 128 1.63 -13.29 19.24
CA GLN A 128 0.91 -12.45 20.20
C GLN A 128 0.91 -13.02 21.63
N GLU A 129 0.95 -14.34 21.79
CA GLU A 129 1.05 -14.96 23.12
C GLU A 129 2.36 -14.63 23.82
N ASN A 130 3.47 -14.60 23.07
CA ASN A 130 4.78 -14.27 23.62
C ASN A 130 4.82 -12.80 24.06
N ILE A 131 4.22 -11.91 23.27
CA ILE A 131 4.07 -10.49 23.60
C ILE A 131 3.20 -10.31 24.85
N ARG A 132 2.12 -11.09 24.99
CA ARG A 132 1.25 -11.05 26.18
C ARG A 132 1.98 -11.51 27.44
N LYS A 133 2.83 -12.53 27.35
CA LYS A 133 3.62 -13.05 28.48
C LYS A 133 4.73 -12.08 28.87
N ASP A 134 5.48 -11.56 27.90
CA ASP A 134 6.51 -10.55 28.10
C ASP A 134 6.48 -9.49 26.98
N PRO A 135 6.05 -8.26 27.29
CA PRO A 135 6.03 -7.17 26.31
C PRO A 135 7.40 -6.78 25.75
N LYS A 136 8.51 -7.10 26.44
CA LYS A 136 9.89 -6.73 26.06
C LYS A 136 10.65 -7.87 25.38
N THR A 137 9.95 -8.93 24.98
CA THR A 137 10.57 -10.06 24.29
C THR A 137 11.19 -9.65 22.95
N SER A 138 12.14 -10.45 22.48
CA SER A 138 12.73 -10.28 21.14
C SER A 138 11.66 -10.52 20.08
N ARG A 139 11.64 -9.67 19.05
CA ARG A 139 10.61 -9.67 18.02
C ARG A 139 11.17 -10.03 16.67
N ASP A 140 10.41 -10.84 15.95
CA ASP A 140 10.68 -11.18 14.56
C ASP A 140 10.00 -10.15 13.66
N VAL A 141 10.81 -9.42 12.89
CA VAL A 141 10.33 -8.31 12.05
C VAL A 141 10.65 -8.61 10.60
N VAL A 142 9.66 -8.43 9.73
CA VAL A 142 9.79 -8.53 8.27
C VAL A 142 9.87 -7.12 7.70
N LEU A 143 10.90 -6.88 6.89
CA LEU A 143 11.13 -5.62 6.20
C LEU A 143 10.96 -5.84 4.70
N TYR A 144 10.06 -5.09 4.08
CA TYR A 144 9.87 -5.10 2.64
C TYR A 144 10.45 -3.83 2.05
N GLY A 145 11.10 -3.94 0.90
CA GLY A 145 11.59 -2.79 0.16
C GLY A 145 12.37 -3.21 -1.07
N TYR A 146 12.81 -2.20 -1.81
CA TYR A 146 13.65 -2.42 -2.99
C TYR A 146 15.12 -2.53 -2.60
N VAL A 147 15.74 -3.65 -2.96
CA VAL A 147 17.18 -3.84 -2.84
C VAL A 147 17.89 -2.99 -3.89
N ARG A 148 18.89 -2.21 -3.45
CA ARG A 148 19.70 -1.30 -4.27
C ARG A 148 21.19 -1.65 -4.15
N GLY A 149 21.95 -1.28 -5.18
CA GLY A 149 23.39 -1.54 -5.24
C GLY A 149 23.70 -2.97 -5.69
N VAL A 150 24.40 -3.72 -4.86
CA VAL A 150 24.78 -5.13 -5.11
C VAL A 150 23.63 -6.06 -4.67
N PRO A 151 23.47 -7.25 -5.30
CA PRO A 151 22.50 -8.24 -4.83
C PRO A 151 22.72 -8.64 -3.37
N LEU A 152 21.62 -8.69 -2.60
CA LEU A 152 21.64 -9.10 -1.19
C LEU A 152 21.65 -10.63 -1.08
N MET A 153 22.48 -11.16 -0.17
CA MET A 153 22.64 -12.61 0.05
C MET A 153 21.94 -13.03 1.35
N LYS A 154 21.32 -14.22 1.35
CA LYS A 154 20.53 -14.74 2.49
C LYS A 154 21.33 -14.88 3.79
N ASP A 155 22.60 -15.25 3.73
CA ASP A 155 23.44 -15.44 4.92
C ASP A 155 24.24 -14.18 5.33
N SER A 156 23.95 -13.02 4.73
CA SER A 156 24.67 -11.79 5.06
C SER A 156 24.27 -11.21 6.42
N VAL A 157 25.21 -10.52 7.03
CA VAL A 157 24.97 -9.67 8.21
C VAL A 157 24.58 -8.29 7.70
N VAL A 158 23.49 -7.75 8.23
CA VAL A 158 22.95 -6.44 7.87
C VAL A 158 23.03 -5.51 9.07
N HIS A 159 23.41 -4.27 8.82
CA HIS A 159 23.34 -3.20 9.82
C HIS A 159 22.07 -2.39 9.60
N ILE A 160 21.18 -2.39 10.59
CA ILE A 160 20.02 -1.50 10.60
C ILE A 160 20.42 -0.21 11.32
N ALA A 161 20.39 0.90 10.58
CA ALA A 161 20.72 2.21 11.13
C ALA A 161 19.84 2.55 12.34
N GLY A 162 20.48 2.82 13.48
CA GLY A 162 19.80 3.13 14.74
C GLY A 162 19.38 1.93 15.59
N VAL A 163 19.50 0.70 15.08
CA VAL A 163 19.19 -0.54 15.83
C VAL A 163 20.46 -1.33 16.11
N GLY A 164 21.24 -1.66 15.09
CA GLY A 164 22.47 -2.45 15.22
C GLY A 164 22.63 -3.52 14.13
N ASP A 165 23.61 -4.40 14.35
CA ASP A 165 23.95 -5.49 13.44
C ASP A 165 23.09 -6.72 13.71
N MET A 166 22.50 -7.28 12.67
CA MET A 166 21.67 -8.49 12.75
C MET A 166 21.97 -9.42 11.57
N LYS A 167 21.74 -10.73 11.76
CA LYS A 167 21.81 -11.68 10.66
C LYS A 167 20.42 -11.81 10.01
N ILE A 168 20.37 -11.91 8.69
CA ILE A 168 19.14 -12.24 7.97
C ILE A 168 18.73 -13.69 8.30
N SER A 169 17.46 -13.89 8.68
CA SER A 169 16.87 -15.21 8.93
C SER A 169 16.38 -15.85 7.63
N ASP A 170 15.58 -15.10 6.87
CA ASP A 170 15.07 -15.50 5.56
C ASP A 170 15.05 -14.33 4.58
N LEU A 171 15.19 -14.66 3.29
CA LEU A 171 15.16 -13.70 2.19
C LEU A 171 14.29 -14.25 1.07
N SER A 172 13.18 -13.59 0.82
CA SER A 172 12.22 -13.95 -0.23
C SER A 172 12.09 -12.83 -1.25
N TYR A 173 11.92 -13.22 -2.53
CA TYR A 173 11.66 -12.30 -3.62
C TYR A 173 10.16 -12.15 -3.81
N LEU A 174 9.69 -10.91 -3.96
CA LEU A 174 8.31 -10.58 -4.26
C LEU A 174 8.22 -9.85 -5.60
N PRO A 175 7.12 -10.01 -6.34
CA PRO A 175 6.88 -9.24 -7.54
C PRO A 175 6.79 -7.74 -7.22
N ASP A 176 7.29 -6.91 -8.13
CA ASP A 176 7.29 -5.46 -7.98
C ASP A 176 5.86 -4.91 -7.87
N PRO A 177 5.50 -4.17 -6.81
CA PRO A 177 4.17 -3.56 -6.68
C PRO A 177 3.92 -2.42 -7.68
N CYS A 178 4.98 -1.81 -8.22
CA CYS A 178 4.92 -0.72 -9.20
C CYS A 178 5.80 -1.05 -10.42
N PRO A 179 5.41 -2.03 -11.25
CA PRO A 179 6.19 -2.42 -12.41
C PRO A 179 6.34 -1.25 -13.40
N LEU A 180 7.52 -1.16 -13.99
CA LEU A 180 7.77 -0.20 -15.07
C LEU A 180 6.87 -0.53 -16.28
N PRO A 181 6.33 0.50 -16.99
CA PRO A 181 5.53 0.28 -18.19
C PRO A 181 6.35 -0.46 -19.26
N SER A 182 5.67 -1.31 -20.04
CA SER A 182 6.30 -2.18 -21.05
C SER A 182 7.21 -1.40 -22.01
N SER A 183 8.30 -2.03 -22.47
CA SER A 183 9.36 -1.45 -23.30
C SER A 183 8.96 -0.85 -24.66
N GLU A 184 7.69 -0.85 -25.04
CA GLU A 184 7.23 -0.05 -26.17
C GLU A 184 7.43 1.44 -25.83
N LYS A 185 8.42 2.06 -26.46
CA LYS A 185 8.82 3.46 -26.23
C LYS A 185 7.71 4.43 -26.64
N LYS A 186 6.70 4.58 -25.78
CA LYS A 186 5.66 5.59 -25.91
C LYS A 186 6.20 6.91 -25.38
N ARG A 187 5.98 7.98 -26.14
CA ARG A 187 6.41 9.35 -25.77
C ARG A 187 5.61 9.91 -24.59
N HIS A 188 4.44 9.35 -24.32
CA HIS A 188 3.53 9.76 -23.25
C HIS A 188 3.17 8.55 -22.39
N LEU A 189 3.15 8.76 -21.07
CA LEU A 189 2.73 7.77 -20.09
C LEU A 189 1.21 7.84 -19.92
N MET A 190 0.55 6.69 -20.06
CA MET A 190 -0.90 6.56 -19.86
C MET A 190 -1.24 6.73 -18.38
N GLU A 191 -2.47 7.13 -18.06
CA GLU A 191 -2.88 7.32 -16.68
C GLU A 191 -2.87 6.00 -15.86
N ARG A 192 -3.26 4.89 -16.49
CA ARG A 192 -3.19 3.55 -15.90
C ARG A 192 -1.77 3.14 -15.50
N GLU A 193 -0.75 3.65 -16.18
CA GLU A 193 0.66 3.35 -15.93
C GLU A 193 1.26 4.26 -14.82
N ARG A 194 0.51 5.26 -14.33
CA ARG A 194 0.92 6.13 -13.22
C ARG A 194 0.57 5.49 -11.88
N GLN A 195 1.21 4.38 -11.58
CA GLN A 195 1.02 3.67 -10.32
C GLN A 195 1.77 4.38 -9.19
N ILE A 196 1.21 4.29 -7.98
CA ILE A 196 1.78 4.86 -6.76
C ILE A 196 1.79 3.76 -5.71
N TYR A 197 2.96 3.50 -5.14
CA TYR A 197 3.14 2.59 -4.01
C TYR A 197 3.62 3.39 -2.80
N ALA A 198 2.76 3.50 -1.80
CA ALA A 198 3.07 4.15 -0.53
C ALA A 198 2.23 3.52 0.59
N PRO A 199 2.68 2.39 1.16
CA PRO A 199 1.86 1.57 2.07
C PRO A 199 1.43 2.30 3.35
N PHE A 200 2.25 3.25 3.84
CA PHE A 200 1.96 4.01 5.07
C PHE A 200 1.38 5.41 4.84
N SER A 201 1.14 5.83 3.59
CA SER A 201 0.80 7.23 3.27
C SER A 201 -0.68 7.47 2.91
N GLY A 202 -1.58 6.53 3.20
CA GLY A 202 -3.01 6.78 3.03
C GLY A 202 -3.49 6.84 1.57
N VAL A 203 -2.83 6.14 0.64
CA VAL A 203 -3.18 6.20 -0.79
C VAL A 203 -4.62 5.72 -0.99
N GLY A 204 -5.45 6.55 -1.63
CA GLY A 204 -6.86 6.22 -1.87
C GLY A 204 -7.76 6.35 -0.63
N GLY A 205 -7.28 6.98 0.45
CA GLY A 205 -8.05 7.14 1.70
C GLY A 205 -7.94 5.95 2.64
N ILE A 206 -7.04 5.00 2.40
CA ILE A 206 -6.81 3.84 3.27
C ILE A 206 -5.44 3.97 3.92
N VAL A 207 -5.40 4.14 5.24
CA VAL A 207 -4.19 4.19 6.05
C VAL A 207 -4.06 2.89 6.83
N TYR A 208 -2.97 2.18 6.61
CA TYR A 208 -2.64 0.98 7.37
C TYR A 208 -1.85 1.36 8.62
N ASP A 209 -2.32 0.89 9.77
CA ASP A 209 -1.57 0.84 11.02
C ASP A 209 -1.29 -0.63 11.38
N LYS A 210 -0.53 -0.89 12.44
CA LYS A 210 -0.06 -2.25 12.78
C LYS A 210 -1.20 -3.25 12.96
N ASP A 211 -2.30 -2.83 13.57
CA ASP A 211 -3.43 -3.67 13.97
C ASP A 211 -4.78 -3.15 13.43
N ALA A 212 -4.78 -1.99 12.78
CA ALA A 212 -6.00 -1.34 12.31
C ALA A 212 -5.83 -0.78 10.90
N VAL A 213 -6.94 -0.74 10.16
CA VAL A 213 -7.03 -0.08 8.86
C VAL A 213 -8.01 1.07 8.98
N TYR A 214 -7.51 2.30 8.77
CA TYR A 214 -8.33 3.50 8.79
C TYR A 214 -8.77 3.84 7.37
N ILE A 215 -10.08 3.91 7.15
CA ILE A 215 -10.66 4.26 5.84
C ILE A 215 -11.33 5.62 5.96
N GLU A 216 -10.75 6.62 5.29
CA GLU A 216 -11.33 7.95 5.16
C GLU A 216 -12.36 7.95 4.02
N LEU A 217 -13.64 7.85 4.42
CA LEU A 217 -14.77 8.04 3.53
C LEU A 217 -14.91 9.53 3.21
N LYS A 218 -14.22 10.01 2.18
CA LYS A 218 -14.34 11.40 1.71
C LYS A 218 -15.81 11.75 1.40
N GLY A 219 -16.44 12.52 2.29
CA GLY A 219 -17.71 13.22 2.03
C GLY A 219 -18.97 12.38 1.91
N SER A 220 -18.93 11.04 1.92
CA SER A 220 -20.12 10.20 1.77
C SER A 220 -21.05 10.21 3.00
N HIS A 221 -20.55 10.65 4.16
CA HIS A 221 -21.37 10.90 5.36
C HIS A 221 -21.88 12.35 5.46
N SER A 222 -21.74 13.15 4.41
CA SER A 222 -22.33 14.50 4.36
C SER A 222 -23.82 14.52 4.00
N HIS A 223 -24.47 13.36 3.86
CA HIS A 223 -25.93 13.30 3.99
C HIS A 223 -26.32 13.46 5.47
N LYS A 224 -26.32 14.72 5.92
CA LYS A 224 -27.11 15.20 7.05
C LYS A 224 -28.61 15.24 6.74
N VAL A 225 -29.03 14.68 5.60
CA VAL A 225 -30.43 14.41 5.28
C VAL A 225 -30.62 12.93 5.56
N GLU A 226 -31.15 12.63 6.74
CA GLU A 226 -31.60 11.29 7.11
C GLU A 226 -32.85 10.97 6.28
N ASP A 227 -32.65 10.40 5.08
CA ASP A 227 -33.76 9.84 4.31
C ASP A 227 -34.23 8.54 4.99
N GLU A 228 -35.55 8.27 4.99
CA GLU A 228 -36.13 7.07 5.62
C GLU A 228 -35.46 5.76 5.17
N GLU A 229 -35.11 5.65 3.87
CA GLU A 229 -34.38 4.50 3.33
C GLU A 229 -33.00 4.28 3.98
N THR A 230 -32.28 5.35 4.33
CA THR A 230 -30.98 5.21 5.01
C THR A 230 -31.13 4.76 6.45
N ASN A 231 -32.26 5.07 7.09
CA ASN A 231 -32.55 4.63 8.45
C ASN A 231 -32.94 3.15 8.48
N GLU A 232 -33.76 2.69 7.54
CA GLU A 232 -34.09 1.25 7.39
C GLU A 232 -32.83 0.41 7.11
N LYS A 233 -31.97 0.86 6.19
CA LYS A 233 -30.69 0.18 5.90
C LYS A 233 -29.77 0.13 7.12
N LYS A 234 -29.70 1.21 7.92
CA LYS A 234 -28.95 1.22 9.18
C LYS A 234 -29.56 0.28 10.23
N ALA A 235 -30.89 0.22 10.33
CA ALA A 235 -31.57 -0.69 11.26
C ALA A 235 -31.34 -2.16 10.89
N LEU A 236 -31.42 -2.50 9.61
CA LEU A 236 -31.10 -3.85 9.12
C LEU A 236 -29.64 -4.22 9.40
N LEU A 237 -28.68 -3.33 9.10
CA LEU A 237 -27.27 -3.55 9.42
C LEU A 237 -27.03 -3.75 10.92
N LYS A 238 -27.71 -2.96 11.76
CA LYS A 238 -27.63 -3.10 13.22
C LYS A 238 -28.14 -4.47 13.66
N ASN A 239 -29.28 -4.91 13.15
CA ASN A 239 -29.84 -6.23 13.48
C ASN A 239 -28.88 -7.36 13.06
N VAL A 240 -28.26 -7.27 11.88
CA VAL A 240 -27.29 -8.26 11.40
C VAL A 240 -26.00 -8.29 12.25
N VAL A 241 -25.54 -7.13 12.72
CA VAL A 241 -24.36 -7.05 13.60
C VAL A 241 -24.68 -7.56 15.01
N GLU A 242 -25.90 -7.38 15.48
CA GLU A 242 -26.33 -7.81 16.81
C GLU A 242 -26.73 -9.30 16.88
N THR A 243 -27.16 -9.90 15.77
CA THR A 243 -27.42 -11.35 15.68
C THR A 243 -26.13 -12.14 15.88
N LYS A 244 -26.02 -12.82 17.03
CA LYS A 244 -24.88 -13.67 17.40
C LYS A 244 -25.04 -15.13 16.99
N GLU A 245 -26.28 -15.56 16.80
CA GLU A 245 -26.62 -16.92 16.37
C GLU A 245 -26.48 -17.03 14.86
N THR A 246 -26.08 -18.22 14.42
CA THR A 246 -26.01 -18.50 12.99
C THR A 246 -27.42 -18.65 12.40
N LEU A 247 -27.58 -18.32 11.12
CA LEU A 247 -28.87 -18.48 10.43
C LEU A 247 -29.36 -19.94 10.47
N ASP A 248 -28.43 -20.90 10.47
CA ASP A 248 -28.76 -22.32 10.55
C ASP A 248 -29.32 -22.73 11.93
N GLU A 249 -28.80 -22.16 13.03
CA GLU A 249 -29.36 -22.36 14.37
C GLU A 249 -30.77 -21.75 14.46
N GLN A 250 -30.96 -20.55 13.92
CA GLN A 250 -32.29 -19.93 13.84
C GLN A 250 -33.27 -20.73 12.96
N MET A 251 -32.78 -21.36 11.89
CA MET A 251 -33.57 -22.26 11.04
C MET A 251 -33.94 -23.59 11.73
N GLN A 252 -33.12 -24.07 12.65
CA GLN A 252 -33.44 -25.26 13.45
C GLN A 252 -34.50 -24.98 14.51
N GLU A 253 -34.49 -23.78 15.10
CA GLU A 253 -35.51 -23.34 16.06
C GLU A 253 -36.83 -22.94 15.39
N THR A 254 -36.80 -22.56 14.11
CA THR A 254 -38.02 -22.21 13.35
C THR A 254 -38.68 -23.45 12.75
N GLY A 255 -39.67 -23.97 13.47
CA GLY A 255 -40.47 -25.09 12.99
C GLY A 255 -41.44 -24.70 11.86
N PHE A 256 -41.59 -25.57 10.86
CA PHE A 256 -42.46 -25.36 9.71
C PHE A 256 -43.87 -25.92 9.94
N LYS A 257 -44.91 -25.15 9.60
CA LYS A 257 -46.32 -25.58 9.74
C LYS A 257 -46.98 -25.67 8.36
N LEU A 258 -47.28 -26.89 7.90
CA LEU A 258 -47.88 -27.15 6.57
C LEU A 258 -49.35 -26.71 6.45
N PHE A 259 -50.12 -26.77 7.55
CA PHE A 259 -51.55 -26.45 7.55
C PHE A 259 -51.90 -25.56 8.74
N SER A 260 -52.89 -24.68 8.59
CA SER A 260 -53.29 -23.70 9.61
C SER A 260 -53.64 -24.32 10.98
N GLY A 261 -54.01 -25.60 11.04
CA GLY A 261 -54.24 -26.39 12.27
C GLY A 261 -53.28 -27.56 12.52
N GLY A 262 -52.22 -27.74 11.73
CA GLY A 262 -51.31 -28.89 11.81
C GLY A 262 -50.22 -28.78 12.88
N ALA A 263 -49.57 -29.89 13.22
CA ALA A 263 -48.39 -29.90 14.08
C ALA A 263 -47.20 -29.18 13.41
N VAL A 264 -46.36 -28.55 14.23
CA VAL A 264 -45.14 -27.86 13.78
C VAL A 264 -44.02 -28.88 13.63
N ILE A 265 -43.38 -28.91 12.46
CA ILE A 265 -42.31 -29.84 12.12
C ILE A 265 -40.97 -29.14 12.33
N TYR A 266 -40.13 -29.70 13.19
CA TYR A 266 -38.76 -29.24 13.38
C TYR A 266 -37.78 -30.06 12.52
N PRO A 267 -36.68 -29.47 12.04
CA PRO A 267 -35.71 -30.17 11.19
C PRO A 267 -35.13 -31.45 11.83
N ASP A 268 -35.00 -31.52 13.15
CA ASP A 268 -34.53 -32.71 13.86
C ASP A 268 -35.52 -33.89 13.85
N MET A 269 -36.80 -33.63 13.58
CA MET A 269 -37.81 -34.69 13.47
C MET A 269 -37.67 -35.52 12.19
N LEU A 270 -36.97 -35.00 11.16
CA LEU A 270 -36.75 -35.68 9.87
C LEU A 270 -35.60 -36.70 9.91
N LYS A 271 -34.74 -36.69 10.94
CA LYS A 271 -33.59 -37.60 11.03
C LYS A 271 -33.97 -39.03 11.47
N ASN A 272 -35.17 -39.22 12.01
CA ASN A 272 -35.62 -40.48 12.61
C ASN A 272 -36.73 -41.19 11.81
N ASP A 273 -36.76 -41.04 10.48
CA ASP A 273 -37.68 -41.83 9.64
C ASP A 273 -37.07 -43.19 9.27
N GLU A 274 -37.10 -44.13 10.22
CA GLU A 274 -36.92 -45.57 9.96
C GLU A 274 -38.00 -46.14 9.00
N TYR A 275 -39.02 -45.34 8.64
CA TYR A 275 -40.13 -45.74 7.77
C TYR A 275 -39.78 -45.84 6.28
N LEU A 276 -38.68 -45.24 5.80
CA LEU A 276 -38.34 -45.25 4.37
C LEU A 276 -37.56 -46.50 3.88
N GLN A 277 -37.10 -47.38 4.78
CA GLN A 277 -36.29 -48.55 4.40
C GLN A 277 -37.12 -49.77 3.95
N HIS A 278 -38.43 -49.80 4.20
CA HIS A 278 -39.24 -50.99 3.96
C HIS A 278 -39.67 -51.22 2.50
N SER A 279 -39.54 -50.23 1.60
CA SER A 279 -40.00 -50.34 0.21
C SER A 279 -38.97 -50.93 -0.77
N ALA A 280 -37.71 -51.16 -0.38
CA ALA A 280 -36.65 -51.55 -1.31
C ALA A 280 -36.54 -53.07 -1.60
N ASN A 281 -37.24 -53.94 -0.86
CA ASN A 281 -37.03 -55.39 -0.93
C ASN A 281 -38.09 -56.20 -1.71
N ASN A 282 -39.11 -55.57 -2.31
CA ASN A 282 -40.25 -56.32 -2.89
C ASN A 282 -40.37 -56.28 -4.42
N GLU A 283 -39.36 -55.80 -5.16
CA GLU A 283 -39.41 -55.68 -6.64
C GLU A 283 -38.35 -56.54 -7.38
N ARG A 284 -37.85 -57.63 -6.78
CA ARG A 284 -36.86 -58.51 -7.44
C ARG A 284 -37.21 -60.00 -7.39
N THR A 285 -38.40 -60.36 -7.84
CA THR A 285 -38.66 -61.73 -8.34
C THR A 285 -39.97 -61.75 -9.12
N GLU A 286 -39.88 -62.11 -10.40
CA GLU A 286 -40.92 -62.67 -11.31
C GLU A 286 -41.02 -61.93 -12.65
N SER A 287 -40.21 -62.37 -13.62
CA SER A 287 -40.65 -62.86 -14.93
C SER A 287 -39.44 -63.06 -15.86
N SER A 288 -38.93 -64.28 -15.83
CA SER A 288 -38.16 -64.89 -16.91
C SER A 288 -39.12 -65.52 -17.92
N ASP A 289 -38.63 -65.69 -19.15
CA ASP A 289 -39.23 -66.32 -20.34
C ASP A 289 -39.92 -65.30 -21.27
N GLU A 290 -39.61 -65.17 -22.56
CA GLU A 290 -39.17 -66.17 -23.52
C GLU A 290 -38.38 -65.55 -24.70
N SER A 291 -37.70 -66.40 -25.46
CA SER A 291 -36.60 -66.12 -26.38
C SER A 291 -36.98 -65.99 -27.88
N ASN A 292 -36.14 -65.23 -28.60
CA ASN A 292 -35.61 -65.49 -29.95
C ASN A 292 -36.43 -65.13 -31.22
N SER A 293 -35.87 -64.27 -32.09
CA SER A 293 -35.55 -64.61 -33.50
C SER A 293 -34.85 -63.46 -34.25
N GLU A 294 -33.97 -63.89 -35.15
CA GLU A 294 -32.99 -63.18 -35.96
C GLU A 294 -33.59 -62.34 -37.10
N ALA A 295 -32.85 -61.33 -37.61
CA ALA A 295 -32.44 -61.26 -39.02
C ALA A 295 -31.60 -60.00 -39.32
N GLU A 296 -30.84 -60.11 -40.38
CA GLU A 296 -29.62 -59.38 -40.76
C GLU A 296 -29.83 -57.98 -41.38
N SER A 297 -28.67 -57.34 -41.54
CA SER A 297 -28.27 -56.14 -42.28
C SER A 297 -29.05 -55.76 -43.54
N ASP A 298 -29.13 -54.45 -43.80
CA ASP A 298 -28.56 -53.90 -45.04
C ASP A 298 -28.27 -52.40 -44.96
N SER A 299 -27.32 -52.01 -45.80
CA SER A 299 -26.60 -50.75 -45.96
C SER A 299 -27.38 -49.61 -46.63
N ASP A 300 -26.95 -48.38 -46.36
CA ASP A 300 -26.31 -47.49 -47.36
C ASP A 300 -25.55 -46.34 -46.66
#